data_AF-A0A2E8XQP1-F1
#
_entry.id   AF-A0A2E8XQP1-F1
#
_cell.length_a   1.000
_cell.length_b   1.000
_cell.length_c   1.000
_cell.angle_alpha   90.00
_cell.angle_beta   90.00
_cell.angle_gamma   90.00
#
_symmetry.space_group_name_H-M   'P 1'
#
loop_
_entity.id
_entity.type
_entity.pdbx_description
1 polymer ?
#
loop_
_entity_poly.entity_id
_entity_poly.type
_entity_poly.pdbx_seq_one_letter_code
_entity_poly.pdbx_strand_id
1 'polypeptide(L)'
;MAGVTDEELEVIQGNEYMNSDLLTAREKATLLWTEHVTLNTAKNREDVFNEVSAVFSEPEIVELTTVCAFRNMRNRMHDSLHLDPDPAAGAEAVGAGSQVSPDALKAYLQHLLENWPDEFPTAPSE
;
A
#
# COMPACT_ATOMS: atom_id res chain seq x y z
N MET A 1 -5.42 1.70 18.60
CA MET A 1 -5.64 2.64 17.48
C MET A 1 -4.37 3.43 17.26
N ALA A 2 -3.90 3.54 16.00
CA ALA A 2 -3.00 4.64 15.63
C ALA A 2 -3.60 5.94 16.17
N GLY A 3 -2.80 6.89 16.64
CA GLY A 3 -3.26 8.08 17.37
C GLY A 3 -4.06 9.11 16.54
N VAL A 4 -4.95 8.65 15.67
CA VAL A 4 -5.87 9.40 14.82
C VAL A 4 -7.26 9.27 15.43
N THR A 5 -7.93 10.40 15.62
CA THR A 5 -9.31 10.51 16.13
C THR A 5 -10.33 10.17 15.03
N ASP A 6 -11.57 9.86 15.42
CA ASP A 6 -12.64 9.59 14.47
C ASP A 6 -12.93 10.80 13.56
N GLU A 7 -12.81 12.02 14.09
CA GLU A 7 -13.00 13.27 13.34
C GLU A 7 -11.88 13.49 12.31
N GLU A 8 -10.62 13.23 12.68
CA GLU A 8 -9.50 13.24 11.74
C GLU A 8 -9.65 12.17 10.66
N LEU A 9 -10.14 10.97 11.02
CA LEU A 9 -10.38 9.90 10.09
C LEU A 9 -11.45 10.27 9.05
N GLU A 10 -12.54 10.91 9.46
CA GLU A 10 -13.59 11.39 8.56
C GLU A 10 -13.04 12.41 7.56
N VAL A 11 -12.21 13.35 8.03
CA VAL A 11 -11.54 14.33 7.18
C VAL A 11 -10.60 13.66 6.18
N ILE A 12 -9.81 12.68 6.61
CA ILE A 12 -8.85 11.96 5.74
C ILE A 12 -9.59 11.16 4.64
N GLN A 13 -10.74 10.59 4.97
CA GLN A 13 -11.58 9.88 3.99
C GLN A 13 -12.29 10.84 3.03
N GLY A 14 -12.47 12.10 3.43
CA GLY A 14 -12.97 13.17 2.58
C GLY A 14 -11.88 13.77 1.67
N ASN A 15 -12.28 14.22 0.48
CA ASN A 15 -11.36 14.93 -0.43
C ASN A 15 -11.08 16.39 -0.01
N GLU A 16 -11.47 16.81 1.19
CA GLU A 16 -11.34 18.21 1.68
C GLU A 16 -10.28 18.38 2.78
N TYR A 17 -9.43 17.37 3.00
CA TYR A 17 -8.42 17.36 4.07
C TYR A 17 -7.47 18.58 4.06
N MET A 18 -7.20 19.17 2.89
CA MET A 18 -6.37 20.38 2.77
C MET A 18 -6.97 21.60 3.51
N ASN A 19 -8.30 21.68 3.58
CA ASN A 19 -9.02 22.79 4.21
C ASN A 19 -9.33 22.54 5.69
N SER A 20 -9.01 21.36 6.22
CA SER A 20 -9.36 21.00 7.60
C SER A 20 -8.40 21.61 8.62
N ASP A 21 -8.93 22.20 9.69
CA ASP A 21 -8.12 22.67 10.81
C ASP A 21 -7.73 21.53 11.78
N LEU A 22 -8.25 20.32 11.58
CA LEU A 22 -7.93 19.14 12.38
C LEU A 22 -6.58 18.52 12.04
N LEU A 23 -6.00 18.86 10.88
CA LEU A 23 -4.74 18.29 10.41
C LEU A 23 -3.63 19.33 10.42
N THR A 24 -2.46 18.92 10.88
CA THR A 24 -1.25 19.73 10.79
C THR A 24 -0.81 19.91 9.32
N ALA A 25 0.01 20.93 9.07
CA ALA A 25 0.59 21.15 7.73
C ALA A 25 1.37 19.92 7.22
N ARG A 26 2.04 19.21 8.14
CA ARG A 26 2.81 18.01 7.80
C ARG A 26 1.90 16.82 7.45
N GLU A 27 0.77 16.64 8.14
CA GLU A 27 -0.22 15.62 7.80
C GLU A 27 -0.91 15.90 6.47
N LYS A 28 -1.28 17.16 6.21
CA LYS A 28 -1.82 17.58 4.91
C LYS A 28 -0.86 17.29 3.77
N ALA A 29 0.42 17.68 3.91
CA ALA A 29 1.45 17.38 2.93
C ALA A 29 1.67 15.86 2.76
N THR A 30 1.55 15.07 3.84
CA THR A 30 1.62 13.60 3.78
C THR A 30 0.50 13.02 2.92
N LEU A 31 -0.74 13.46 3.14
CA LEU A 31 -1.92 13.02 2.38
C LEU A 31 -1.83 13.43 0.92
N LEU A 32 -1.46 14.69 0.66
CA LEU A 32 -1.25 15.23 -0.68
C LEU A 32 -0.22 14.44 -1.47
N TRP A 33 0.94 14.16 -0.85
CA TRP A 33 1.97 13.34 -1.49
C TRP A 33 1.49 11.91 -1.74
N THR A 34 0.82 11.32 -0.74
CA THR A 34 0.29 9.95 -0.82
C THR A 34 -0.68 9.80 -1.99
N GLU A 35 -1.58 10.76 -2.17
CA GLU A 35 -2.52 10.79 -3.29
C GLU A 35 -1.80 10.84 -4.64
N HIS A 36 -0.85 11.77 -4.80
CA HIS A 36 -0.12 11.94 -6.05
C HIS A 36 0.81 10.76 -6.40
N VAL A 37 1.43 10.11 -5.41
CA VAL A 37 2.19 8.87 -5.61
C VAL A 37 1.25 7.71 -5.98
N THR A 38 0.08 7.64 -5.36
CA THR A 38 -0.90 6.57 -5.61
C THR A 38 -1.54 6.64 -6.98
N LEU A 39 -1.90 7.85 -7.41
CA LEU A 39 -2.40 8.12 -8.75
C LEU A 39 -1.29 8.19 -9.81
N ASN A 40 -0.03 8.00 -9.42
CA ASN A 40 1.15 8.07 -10.30
C ASN A 40 1.26 9.40 -11.07
N THR A 41 0.91 10.51 -10.41
CA THR A 41 0.92 11.87 -10.97
C THR A 41 2.06 12.74 -10.43
N ALA A 42 2.71 12.33 -9.33
CA ALA A 42 3.76 13.09 -8.64
C ALA A 42 4.89 13.59 -9.57
N LYS A 43 5.30 12.79 -10.56
CA LYS A 43 6.36 13.16 -11.53
C LYS A 43 6.07 14.47 -12.27
N ASN A 44 4.80 14.80 -12.50
CA ASN A 44 4.38 15.98 -13.26
C ASN A 44 3.88 17.12 -12.36
N ARG A 45 4.05 17.01 -11.05
CA ARG A 45 3.55 17.95 -10.04
C ARG A 45 4.68 18.51 -9.19
N GLU A 46 5.50 19.34 -9.81
CA GLU A 46 6.60 20.04 -9.13
C GLU A 46 6.09 20.96 -8.02
N ASP A 47 4.92 21.57 -8.21
CA ASP A 47 4.21 22.35 -7.19
C ASP A 47 3.93 21.54 -5.93
N VAL A 48 3.48 20.29 -6.08
CA VAL A 48 3.25 19.38 -4.95
C VAL A 48 4.56 18.97 -4.29
N PHE A 49 5.59 18.64 -5.09
CA PHE A 49 6.89 18.31 -4.52
C PHE A 49 7.46 19.47 -3.70
N ASN A 50 7.32 20.70 -4.20
CA ASN A 50 7.73 21.90 -3.49
C ASN A 50 6.97 22.07 -2.17
N GLU A 51 5.64 21.88 -2.16
CA GLU A 51 4.82 21.95 -0.96
C GLU A 51 5.23 20.91 0.10
N VAL A 52 5.49 19.68 -0.31
CA VAL A 52 5.95 18.60 0.57
C VAL A 52 7.37 18.87 1.08
N SER A 53 8.27 19.34 0.22
CA SER A 53 9.66 19.66 0.58
C SER A 53 9.80 20.87 1.51
N ALA A 54 8.75 21.69 1.63
CA ALA A 54 8.72 22.77 2.61
C ALA A 54 8.61 22.24 4.06
N VAL A 55 8.10 21.02 4.26
CA VAL A 55 7.87 20.44 5.59
C VAL A 55 8.55 19.09 5.82
N PHE A 56 9.11 18.48 4.77
CA PHE A 56 9.90 17.25 4.83
C PHE A 56 11.29 17.46 4.23
N SER A 57 12.30 16.85 4.85
CA SER A 57 13.63 16.72 4.27
C SER A 57 13.64 15.67 3.15
N GLU A 58 14.65 15.74 2.27
CA GLU A 58 14.80 14.80 1.16
C GLU A 58 14.81 13.32 1.60
N PRO A 59 15.53 12.89 2.68
CA PRO A 59 15.45 11.51 3.17
C PRO A 59 14.04 11.12 3.62
N GLU A 60 13.31 12.02 4.30
CA GLU A 60 11.94 11.74 4.74
C GLU A 60 10.98 11.60 3.56
N ILE A 61 11.18 12.37 2.47
CA ILE A 61 10.39 12.22 1.23
C ILE A 61 10.66 10.85 0.59
N VAL A 62 11.91 10.38 0.59
CA VAL A 62 12.26 9.04 0.10
C VAL A 62 11.55 7.96 0.93
N GLU A 63 11.58 8.06 2.25
CA GLU A 63 10.90 7.13 3.15
C GLU A 63 9.38 7.15 2.94
N LEU A 64 8.78 8.35 2.92
CA LEU A 64 7.36 8.53 2.67
C LEU A 64 6.94 7.91 1.34
N THR A 65 7.69 8.19 0.26
CA THR A 65 7.44 7.63 -1.08
C THR A 65 7.55 6.11 -1.07
N THR A 66 8.52 5.55 -0.33
CA THR A 66 8.71 4.11 -0.21
C THR A 66 7.50 3.44 0.44
N VAL A 67 6.96 4.02 1.51
CA VAL A 67 5.76 3.51 2.19
C VAL A 67 4.56 3.55 1.25
N CYS A 68 4.33 4.66 0.54
CA CYS A 68 3.26 4.78 -0.45
C CYS A 68 3.41 3.74 -1.57
N ALA A 69 4.60 3.61 -2.16
CA ALA A 69 4.87 2.68 -3.25
C ALA A 69 4.65 1.22 -2.82
N PHE A 70 5.13 0.84 -1.64
CA PHE A 70 4.95 -0.51 -1.10
C PHE A 70 3.47 -0.85 -0.88
N ARG A 71 2.69 0.10 -0.36
CA ARG A 71 1.23 -0.05 -0.21
C ARG A 71 0.54 -0.24 -1.56
N ASN A 72 0.89 0.56 -2.55
CA ASN A 72 0.32 0.48 -3.89
C ASN A 72 0.68 -0.83 -4.61
N MET A 73 1.91 -1.31 -4.44
CA MET A 73 2.32 -2.63 -4.95
C MET A 73 1.49 -3.74 -4.31
N ARG A 74 1.36 -3.74 -2.98
CA ARG A 74 0.61 -4.78 -2.25
C ARG A 74 -0.88 -4.77 -2.64
N ASN A 75 -1.51 -3.61 -2.73
CA ASN A 75 -2.90 -3.52 -3.14
C ASN A 75 -3.09 -4.13 -4.55
N ARG A 76 -2.22 -3.78 -5.52
CA ARG A 76 -2.26 -4.38 -6.86
C ARG A 76 -2.04 -5.90 -6.85
N MET A 77 -1.14 -6.41 -6.01
CA MET A 77 -0.93 -7.85 -5.87
C MET A 77 -2.18 -8.54 -5.33
N HIS A 78 -2.78 -8.00 -4.26
CA HIS A 78 -4.00 -8.56 -3.67
C HIS A 78 -5.16 -8.55 -4.68
N ASP A 79 -5.37 -7.41 -5.36
CA ASP A 79 -6.42 -7.26 -6.37
C ASP A 79 -6.23 -8.25 -7.54
N SER A 80 -5.00 -8.40 -8.03
CA SER A 80 -4.68 -9.30 -9.16
C SER A 80 -4.82 -10.78 -8.81
N LEU A 81 -4.69 -11.12 -7.53
CA LEU A 81 -4.80 -12.49 -7.03
C LEU A 81 -6.18 -12.78 -6.41
N HIS A 82 -7.11 -11.83 -6.48
CA HIS A 82 -8.44 -11.93 -5.87
C HIS A 82 -8.37 -12.31 -4.38
N LEU A 83 -7.38 -11.76 -3.66
CA LEU A 83 -7.26 -11.94 -2.23
C LEU A 83 -8.22 -10.97 -1.53
N ASP A 84 -9.38 -11.48 -1.14
CA ASP A 84 -10.34 -10.69 -0.38
C ASP A 84 -9.75 -10.24 0.97
N PRO A 85 -10.06 -9.01 1.43
CA PRO A 85 -9.77 -8.63 2.80
C PRO A 85 -10.48 -9.60 3.74
N ASP A 86 -9.78 -10.12 4.74
CA ASP A 86 -10.40 -10.96 5.75
C ASP A 86 -11.52 -10.15 6.44
N PRO A 87 -12.79 -10.58 6.37
CA PRO A 87 -13.90 -9.84 6.95
C PRO A 87 -13.85 -9.74 8.48
N ALA A 88 -13.09 -10.60 9.16
CA ALA A 88 -12.81 -10.48 10.59
C ALA A 88 -11.71 -9.43 10.88
N ALA A 89 -10.96 -9.06 9.86
CA ALA A 89 -9.87 -8.12 9.92
C ALA A 89 -10.40 -6.75 9.48
N GLY A 90 -11.03 -6.02 10.41
CA GLY A 90 -11.47 -4.64 10.20
C GLY A 90 -10.31 -3.66 9.94
N ALA A 91 -10.48 -2.36 10.21
CA ALA A 91 -9.41 -1.36 10.04
C ALA A 91 -8.09 -1.70 10.79
N GLU A 92 -8.15 -2.56 11.81
CA GLU A 92 -6.99 -3.09 12.55
C GLU A 92 -6.14 -4.09 11.75
N ALA A 93 -6.64 -4.61 10.62
CA ALA A 93 -5.94 -5.55 9.74
C ALA A 93 -4.82 -4.96 8.92
N VAL A 94 -4.67 -3.63 8.95
CA VAL A 94 -3.65 -2.88 8.22
C VAL A 94 -2.26 -3.20 8.81
N GLY A 95 -1.74 -4.39 8.51
CA GLY A 95 -0.49 -4.92 9.06
C GLY A 95 -0.51 -6.43 9.30
N ALA A 96 -1.69 -7.05 9.37
CA ALA A 96 -1.82 -8.50 9.43
C ALA A 96 -1.71 -9.06 8.00
N GLY A 97 -0.49 -9.45 7.61
CA GLY A 97 -0.30 -10.22 6.37
C GLY A 97 -1.25 -11.41 6.34
N SER A 98 -1.83 -11.71 5.17
CA SER A 98 -2.75 -12.85 4.98
C SER A 98 -2.20 -14.07 5.71
N GLN A 99 -2.91 -14.50 6.75
CA GLN A 99 -2.62 -15.80 7.35
C GLN A 99 -2.96 -16.85 6.30
N VAL A 100 -1.93 -17.40 5.65
CA VAL A 100 -2.11 -18.53 4.74
C VAL A 100 -2.64 -19.69 5.57
N SER A 101 -3.83 -20.18 5.22
CA SER A 101 -4.42 -21.35 5.86
C SER A 101 -3.46 -22.54 5.75
N PRO A 102 -3.11 -23.22 6.86
CA PRO A 102 -2.28 -24.41 6.83
C PRO A 102 -2.82 -25.50 5.88
N ASP A 103 -4.14 -25.65 5.80
CA ASP A 103 -4.78 -26.62 4.91
C ASP A 103 -4.66 -26.21 3.44
N ALA A 104 -4.77 -24.92 3.14
CA ALA A 104 -4.58 -24.39 1.78
C ALA A 104 -3.13 -24.56 1.32
N LEU A 105 -2.16 -24.28 2.20
CA LEU A 105 -0.74 -24.51 1.92
C LEU A 105 -0.47 -26.00 1.69
N LYS A 106 -1.05 -26.87 2.51
CA LYS A 106 -0.91 -28.33 2.34
C LYS A 106 -1.50 -28.80 1.01
N ALA A 107 -2.68 -28.33 0.63
CA ALA A 107 -3.30 -28.70 -0.64
C ALA A 107 -2.46 -28.24 -1.85
N TYR A 108 -1.90 -27.03 -1.79
CA TYR A 108 -0.99 -26.54 -2.83
C TYR A 108 0.29 -27.38 -2.94
N LEU A 109 0.93 -27.69 -1.81
CA LEU A 109 2.13 -28.55 -1.80
C LEU A 109 1.82 -29.95 -2.31
N GLN A 110 0.67 -30.51 -1.96
CA GLN A 110 0.20 -31.80 -2.48
C GLN A 110 0.05 -31.75 -4.00
N HIS A 111 -0.59 -30.70 -4.52
CA HIS A 111 -0.75 -30.50 -5.96
C HIS A 111 0.59 -30.38 -6.69
N LEU A 112 1.56 -29.66 -6.12
CA LEU A 112 2.91 -29.56 -6.69
C LEU A 112 3.63 -30.92 -6.71
N LEU A 113 3.49 -31.72 -5.66
CA LEU A 113 4.07 -33.06 -5.62
C LEU A 113 3.43 -34.00 -6.65
N GLU A 114 2.12 -33.92 -6.83
CA GLU A 114 1.38 -34.71 -7.82
C GLU A 114 1.70 -34.33 -9.26
N ASN A 115 2.04 -33.06 -9.49
CA ASN A 115 2.35 -32.51 -10.82
C ASN A 115 3.83 -32.17 -10.96
N TRP A 116 4.69 -32.80 -10.15
CA TRP A 116 6.12 -32.55 -10.16
C TRP A 116 6.71 -33.05 -11.48
N PRO A 117 7.32 -32.19 -12.31
CA PRO A 117 7.85 -32.62 -13.59
C PRO A 117 9.15 -33.42 -13.40
N ASP A 118 9.33 -34.48 -14.20
CA ASP A 118 10.59 -35.22 -14.26
C ASP A 118 11.73 -34.36 -14.82
N GLU A 119 11.41 -33.43 -15.73
CA GLU A 119 12.33 -32.44 -16.27
C GLU A 119 11.71 -31.05 -16.22
N PHE A 120 12.41 -30.10 -15.61
CA PHE A 120 11.99 -28.71 -15.61
C PHE A 120 12.23 -28.07 -16.98
N PRO A 121 11.35 -27.16 -17.43
CA PRO A 121 11.56 -26.42 -18.66
C PRO A 121 12.92 -25.71 -18.62
N THR A 122 13.78 -26.00 -19.60
CA THR A 122 14.98 -25.22 -19.83
C THR A 122 14.63 -24.02 -20.72
N ALA A 123 15.31 -22.89 -20.49
CA ALA A 123 15.13 -21.73 -21.35
C ALA A 123 15.46 -22.12 -22.80
N PRO A 124 14.71 -21.65 -23.80
CA PRO A 124 15.03 -21.93 -25.19
C PRO A 124 16.46 -21.47 -25.50
N SER A 125 17.25 -22.34 -26.11
CA SER A 125 18.59 -21.97 -26.60
C SER A 125 18.46 -20.92 -27.70
N GLU A 126 19.13 -19.78 -27.52
CA GLU A 126 19.25 -18.70 -28.52
C GLU A 126 19.86 -19.18 -29.85
#